data_AF-A0A970X823-F1
#
_entry.id   AF-A0A970X823-F1
#
_cell.length_a   1.000
_cell.length_b   1.000
_cell.length_c   1.000
_cell.angle_alpha   90.00
_cell.angle_beta   90.00
_cell.angle_gamma   90.00
#
_symmetry.space_group_name_H-M   'P 1'
#
loop_
_entity.id
_entity.type
_entity.pdbx_description
1 polymer ?
#
loop_
_entity_poly.entity_id
_entity_poly.type
_entity_poly.pdbx_seq_one_letter_code
_entity_poly.pdbx_strand_id
1 'polypeptide(L)' 'MCHPAATLETATFRGDDASCLVEASLACRVCLSGAIDWSLRVEHWDHEVVCRCRDCGDERVVSLTGDQALRLALAPPRR' A
#
# COMPACT_ATOMS: atom_id res chain seq x y z
N MET A 1 -8.54 2.81 -27.49
CA MET A 1 -8.45 1.55 -26.72
C MET A 1 -8.67 1.92 -25.26
N CYS A 2 -9.82 1.60 -24.68
CA CYS A 2 -10.07 1.86 -23.27
C CYS A 2 -9.31 0.81 -22.46
N HIS A 3 -8.37 1.24 -21.60
CA HIS A 3 -7.79 0.34 -20.61
C HIS A 3 -8.92 -0.16 -19.69
N PRO A 4 -8.93 -1.44 -19.27
CA PRO A 4 -9.81 -1.85 -18.19
C PRO A 4 -9.53 -0.94 -17.00
N ALA A 5 -10.57 -0.32 -16.43
CA ALA A 5 -10.43 0.49 -15.24
C ALA A 5 -9.83 -0.41 -14.15
N ALA A 6 -8.54 -0.24 -13.87
CA ALA A 6 -7.91 -0.86 -12.72
C ALA A 6 -8.80 -0.54 -11.52
N THR A 7 -9.22 -1.57 -10.79
CA THR A 7 -10.05 -1.37 -9.60
C THR A 7 -9.27 -0.45 -8.68
N LEU A 8 -9.79 0.75 -8.47
CA LEU A 8 -9.15 1.77 -7.64
C LEU A 8 -9.16 1.26 -6.20
N GLU A 9 -7.98 0.87 -5.72
CA GLU A 9 -7.78 0.35 -4.37
C GLU A 9 -7.21 1.47 -3.50
N THR A 10 -7.80 1.68 -2.32
CA THR A 10 -7.37 2.71 -1.36
C THR A 10 -6.93 2.02 -0.07
N ALA A 11 -5.87 2.54 0.54
CA ALA A 11 -5.40 1.99 1.81
C ALA A 11 -6.44 2.20 2.92
N THR A 12 -6.55 1.20 3.80
CA THR A 12 -7.60 1.15 4.83
C THR A 12 -7.12 1.60 6.22
N PHE A 13 -5.83 1.90 6.39
CA PHE A 13 -5.26 2.37 7.66
C PHE A 13 -5.39 3.89 7.84
N ARG A 14 -5.29 4.39 9.07
CA ARG A 14 -5.23 5.82 9.41
C ARG A 14 -3.81 6.28 9.66
N GLY A 15 -3.54 7.58 9.52
CA GLY A 15 -2.21 8.14 9.74
C GLY A 15 -1.64 7.88 11.15
N ASP A 16 -2.51 7.69 12.14
CA ASP A 16 -2.17 7.43 13.55
C ASP A 16 -2.30 5.95 13.96
N ASP A 17 -2.60 5.05 13.02
CA ASP A 17 -2.72 3.63 13.32
C ASP A 17 -1.41 3.03 13.83
N ALA A 18 -1.56 2.06 14.74
CA ALA A 18 -0.46 1.22 15.19
C ALA A 18 0.19 0.49 14.00
N SER A 19 1.50 0.29 14.05
CA SER A 19 2.25 -0.26 12.91
C SER A 19 1.74 -1.63 12.43
N CYS A 20 1.22 -2.48 13.33
CA CYS A 20 0.64 -3.76 12.94
C CYS A 20 -0.63 -3.63 12.09
N LEU A 21 -1.42 -2.56 12.26
CA LEU A 21 -2.60 -2.28 11.43
C LEU A 21 -2.18 -1.76 10.05
N VAL A 22 -1.14 -0.94 10.00
CA VAL A 22 -0.54 -0.50 8.73
C VAL A 22 0.01 -1.71 7.96
N GLU A 23 0.79 -2.57 8.61
CA GLU A 23 1.32 -3.82 8.01
C GLU A 23 0.20 -4.72 7.49
N ALA A 24 -0.86 -4.94 8.29
CA ALA A 24 -2.01 -5.74 7.88
C ALA A 24 -2.75 -5.14 6.66
N SER A 25 -2.88 -3.81 6.59
CA SER A 25 -3.52 -3.14 5.45
C SER A 25 -2.72 -3.29 4.13
N LEU A 26 -1.41 -3.50 4.23
CA LEU A 26 -0.52 -3.68 3.08
C LEU A 26 -0.30 -5.17 2.72
N ALA A 27 -0.72 -6.11 3.57
CA ALA A 27 -0.59 -7.54 3.34
C ALA A 27 -1.20 -8.01 2.01
N CYS A 28 -0.81 -9.20 1.56
CA CYS A 28 -1.27 -9.75 0.29
C CYS A 28 -2.75 -10.09 0.36
N ARG A 29 -3.57 -9.52 -0.53
CA ARG A 29 -5.00 -9.84 -0.61
C ARG A 29 -5.30 -11.24 -1.13
N VAL A 30 -4.33 -11.89 -1.78
CA VAL A 30 -4.50 -13.22 -2.41
C VAL A 30 -4.12 -14.34 -1.44
N CYS A 31 -2.92 -14.28 -0.85
CA CYS A 31 -2.40 -15.34 0.02
C CYS A 31 -2.34 -14.96 1.50
N LEU A 32 -2.72 -13.73 1.87
CA LEU A 32 -2.73 -13.19 3.23
C LEU A 32 -1.35 -13.12 3.90
N SER A 33 -0.27 -13.33 3.16
CA SER A 33 1.08 -13.14 3.66
C SER A 33 1.38 -11.66 3.92
N GLY A 34 2.09 -11.40 5.01
CA GLY A 34 2.70 -10.10 5.31
C GLY A 34 4.05 -9.86 4.62
N ALA A 35 4.59 -10.84 3.89
CA ALA A 35 5.87 -10.73 3.19
C ALA A 35 5.73 -9.87 1.92
N ILE A 36 5.67 -8.55 2.10
CA ILE A 36 5.40 -7.57 1.04
C ILE A 36 6.63 -6.68 0.83
N ASP A 37 7.16 -6.69 -0.39
CA ASP A 37 8.03 -5.62 -0.84
C ASP A 37 7.17 -4.44 -1.28
N TRP A 38 7.51 -3.24 -0.83
CA TRP A 38 6.73 -2.05 -1.17
C TRP A 38 7.60 -0.83 -1.48
N SER A 39 7.06 0.07 -2.29
CA SER A 39 7.65 1.37 -2.60
C SER A 39 6.60 2.47 -2.57
N LEU A 40 6.92 3.59 -1.92
CA LEU A 40 6.07 4.77 -1.85
C LEU A 40 6.38 5.70 -3.02
N ARG A 41 5.32 6.19 -3.68
CA ARG A 41 5.36 7.24 -4.71
C ARG A 41 4.56 8.43 -4.19
N VAL A 42 5.21 9.58 -4.10
CA VAL A 42 4.59 10.82 -3.64
C VAL A 42 4.71 11.85 -4.75
N GLU A 43 3.59 12.14 -5.42
CA GLU A 43 3.46 13.20 -6.40
C GLU A 43 2.68 14.39 -5.82
N HIS A 44 2.57 15.49 -6.57
CA HIS A 44 1.91 16.72 -6.08
C HIS A 44 0.43 16.53 -5.71
N TRP A 45 -0.28 15.63 -6.40
CA TRP A 45 -1.73 15.43 -6.24
C TRP A 45 -2.12 13.98 -5.94
N ASP A 46 -1.22 13.04 -6.21
CA ASP A 46 -1.45 11.61 -6.07
C ASP A 46 -0.37 10.99 -5.18
N HIS A 47 -0.79 10.11 -4.28
CA HIS A 47 0.10 9.36 -3.42
C HIS A 47 -0.25 7.89 -3.52
N GLU A 48 0.74 7.04 -3.74
CA GLU A 48 0.52 5.63 -3.97
C GLU A 48 1.60 4.79 -3.30
N VAL A 49 1.22 3.57 -2.91
CA VAL A 49 2.17 2.51 -2.59
C VAL A 49 2.02 1.38 -3.60
N VAL A 50 3.15 0.94 -4.16
CA VAL A 50 3.22 -0.27 -4.97
C VAL A 50 3.63 -1.42 -4.08
N CYS A 51 2.80 -2.45 -3.99
CA CYS A 51 3.03 -3.64 -3.19
C CYS A 51 3.26 -4.85 -4.10
N ARG A 52 4.27 -5.66 -3.77
CA ARG A 52 4.56 -6.94 -4.41
C ARG A 52 4.71 -8.02 -3.35
N CYS A 53 3.89 -9.06 -3.41
CA CYS A 53 4.01 -10.19 -2.50
C CYS A 53 5.21 -11.07 -2.87
N ARG A 54 6.08 -11.36 -1.90
CA ARG A 54 7.24 -12.25 -2.10
C ARG A 54 6.84 -13.72 -2.21
N ASP A 55 5.70 -14.11 -1.64
CA ASP A 55 5.28 -15.51 -1.58
C ASP A 55 4.47 -15.94 -2.82
N CYS A 56 3.49 -15.14 -3.24
CA CYS A 56 2.61 -15.49 -4.37
C CYS A 56 2.81 -14.62 -5.61
N GLY A 57 3.62 -13.55 -5.53
CA GLY A 57 3.91 -12.66 -6.66
C GLY A 57 2.80 -11.69 -7.04
N ASP A 58 1.69 -11.60 -6.29
CA ASP A 58 0.64 -10.61 -6.57
C ASP A 58 1.19 -9.18 -6.46
N GLU A 59 0.87 -8.35 -7.44
CA GLU A 59 1.26 -6.94 -7.52
C GLU A 59 0.01 -6.05 -7.52
N ARG A 60 0.02 -5.02 -6.66
CA ARG A 60 -1.07 -4.05 -6.58
C ARG A 60 -0.55 -2.63 -6.32
N VAL A 61 -1.30 -1.65 -6.80
CA VAL A 61 -1.09 -0.23 -6.52
C VAL A 61 -2.23 0.24 -5.63
N VAL A 62 -1.90 0.90 -4.52
CA VAL A 62 -2.86 1.35 -3.52
C VAL A 62 -2.74 2.85 -3.37
N SER A 63 -3.83 3.57 -3.62
CA SER A 63 -3.90 5.02 -3.40
C SER A 63 -3.89 5.34 -1.91
N LEU A 64 -3.23 6.44 -1.57
CA LEU A 64 -3.05 6.94 -0.21
C LEU A 64 -3.61 8.36 -0.09
N THR A 65 -4.14 8.68 1.09
CA THR A 65 -4.31 10.07 1.52
C THR A 65 -2.95 10.70 1.88
N GLY A 66 -2.89 12.02 2.02
CA GLY A 66 -1.68 12.71 2.46
C GLY A 66 -1.15 12.23 3.81
N ASP A 67 -2.04 12.01 4.78
CA ASP A 67 -1.66 11.52 6.11
C ASP A 67 -1.09 10.09 6.07
N GLN A 68 -1.68 9.22 5.24
CA GLN A 68 -1.19 7.86 5.04
C GLN A 68 0.21 7.86 4.38
N ALA A 69 0.40 8.70 3.36
CA ALA A 69 1.70 8.87 2.70
C ALA A 69 2.76 9.40 3.66
N LEU A 70 2.42 10.41 4.47
CA LEU A 70 3.31 10.98 5.49
C LEU A 70 3.68 9.93 6.55
N ARG A 71 2.71 9.13 7.01
CA ARG A 71 2.93 8.05 7.97
C ARG A 71 3.94 7.03 7.45
N LEU A 72 3.81 6.59 6.19
CA LEU A 72 4.74 5.65 5.57
C LEU A 72 6.14 6.25 5.36
N ALA A 73 6.22 7.54 5.04
CA ALA A 73 7.49 8.25 4.86
C ALA A 73 8.27 8.41 6.18
N LEU A 74 7.58 8.69 7.28
CA LEU A 74 8.21 8.95 8.59
C LEU A 74 8.46 7.68 9.42
N ALA A 75 7.58 6.69 9.31
CA ALA A 75 7.64 5.49 10.15
C ALA A 75 7.18 4.26 9.33
N PRO A 76 8.04 3.76 8.43
CA PRO A 76 7.70 2.67 7.53
C PRO A 76 7.31 1.38 8.28
N PRO A 77 6.31 0.62 7.80
CA PRO A 77 6.03 -0.74 8.27
C PRO A 77 7.22 -1.66 8.04
N ARG A 78 7.35 -2.71 8.85
CA ARG A 78 8.45 -3.69 8.72
C ARG A 78 8.37 -4.39 7.34
N ARG A 79 9.53 -4.65 6.74
CA ARG A 79 9.70 -5.30 5.42
C ARG A 79 9.85 -6.81 5.54
#